data_AF-A0A8T3NRW2-F1
#
_entry.id   AF-A0A8T3NRW2-F1
#
_cell.length_a   1.000
_cell.length_b   1.000
_cell.length_c   1.000
_cell.angle_alpha   90.00
_cell.angle_beta   90.00
_cell.angle_gamma   90.00
#
_symmetry.space_group_name_H-M   'P 1'
#
loop_
_entity.id
_entity.type
_entity.pdbx_description
1 polymer ?
#
loop_
_entity_poly.entity_id
_entity_poly.type
_entity_poly.pdbx_seq_one_letter_code
_entity_poly.pdbx_strand_id
1 'polypeptide(L)'
;MGDRRATSAGRNSNGWPIFGRDVAAAAWRPSADLLADSRLARLLALSGEADLADLQRHAERDPAWFWATAVEDLALAWQRPFHEVVDLSHGPEWTRWWIGGAFNYAAAAVDSRALRDREGAALTWEGEDAEVRSFTNGQLKEAVDRAAGMLQAQGVAEGDRVGIFLPFVPETVISVLALGRIKAIYTPIFSGYGAPAVASRLADCGATVLITADGFLRRGSVVDLKHTADAAVALTPSIRRVIVVRRLDARVTEVPWSKGRDVWWDQAVGDPGLEPVSVAPETDPETPFMIIYTSGTTGRPKGAVHVHGGFP
;
A
#
# COMPACT_ATOMS: atom_id res chain seq x y z
N MET A 1 12.37 -47.99 27.85
CA MET A 1 13.36 -47.87 26.76
C MET A 1 12.61 -47.51 25.50
N GLY A 2 12.62 -46.24 25.14
CA GLY A 2 11.97 -45.70 23.95
C GLY A 2 12.72 -44.42 23.60
N ASP A 3 13.76 -44.62 22.79
CA ASP A 3 14.79 -43.65 22.46
C ASP A 3 14.20 -42.53 21.57
N ARG A 4 13.93 -41.36 22.17
CA ARG A 4 13.52 -40.16 21.43
C ARG A 4 14.76 -39.60 20.76
N ARG A 5 15.02 -40.00 19.51
CA ARG A 5 15.97 -39.30 18.64
C ARG A 5 15.46 -37.88 18.42
N ALA A 6 16.07 -36.93 19.12
CA ALA A 6 16.00 -35.52 18.81
C ALA A 6 16.50 -35.34 17.36
N THR A 7 15.61 -35.01 16.45
CA THR A 7 15.97 -34.54 15.12
C THR A 7 16.68 -33.20 15.29
N SER A 8 18.00 -33.17 15.08
CA SER A 8 18.78 -31.95 15.00
C SER A 8 18.22 -31.07 13.88
N ALA A 9 17.45 -30.05 14.23
CA ALA A 9 16.93 -29.09 13.28
C ALA A 9 18.10 -28.31 12.65
N GLY A 10 18.03 -28.13 11.33
CA GLY A 10 19.14 -27.78 10.45
C GLY A 10 19.90 -26.52 10.83
N ARG A 11 21.11 -26.73 11.37
CA ARG A 11 22.16 -25.73 11.46
C ARG A 11 23.24 -26.07 10.43
N ASN A 12 23.82 -25.08 9.77
CA ASN A 12 24.97 -25.32 8.90
C ASN A 12 26.22 -25.68 9.73
N SER A 13 27.33 -26.05 9.08
CA SER A 13 28.60 -26.42 9.74
C SER A 13 29.16 -25.33 10.67
N ASN A 14 28.65 -24.11 10.57
CA ASN A 14 29.06 -22.94 11.36
C ASN A 14 28.00 -22.56 12.41
N GLY A 15 26.99 -23.40 12.66
CA GLY A 15 25.99 -23.20 13.71
C GLY A 15 24.82 -22.29 13.34
N TRP A 16 24.70 -21.85 12.09
CA TRP A 16 23.68 -20.90 11.66
C TRP A 16 22.38 -21.55 11.18
N PRO A 17 21.22 -20.90 11.39
CA PRO A 17 19.92 -21.35 10.88
C PRO A 17 19.91 -21.41 9.35
N ILE A 18 19.29 -22.45 8.78
CA ILE A 18 19.09 -22.57 7.33
C ILE A 18 17.63 -22.22 7.01
N PHE A 19 17.41 -21.41 5.96
CA PHE A 19 16.07 -21.18 5.41
C PHE A 19 15.54 -22.47 4.77
N GLY A 20 14.54 -23.09 5.38
CA GLY A 20 13.95 -24.34 4.89
C GLY A 20 14.70 -25.60 5.35
N ARG A 21 14.57 -26.70 4.61
CA ARG A 21 15.31 -27.94 4.90
C ARG A 21 16.68 -27.86 4.23
N ASP A 22 17.76 -28.06 4.98
CA ASP A 22 19.07 -28.28 4.36
C ASP A 22 19.01 -29.55 3.51
N VAL A 23 19.19 -29.38 2.21
CA VAL A 23 19.24 -30.47 1.26
C VAL A 23 20.67 -30.59 0.76
N ALA A 24 21.25 -31.79 0.85
CA ALA A 24 22.65 -32.01 0.50
C ALA A 24 23.01 -31.46 -0.91
N ALA A 25 22.07 -31.56 -1.86
CA ALA A 25 22.22 -31.11 -3.24
C ALA A 25 21.86 -29.63 -3.50
N ALA A 26 21.82 -28.76 -2.48
CA ALA A 26 21.53 -27.35 -2.71
C ALA A 26 22.56 -26.70 -3.65
N ALA A 27 22.07 -26.07 -4.73
CA ALA A 27 22.90 -25.43 -5.76
C ALA A 27 23.65 -24.19 -5.24
N TRP A 28 23.18 -23.58 -4.15
CA TRP A 28 23.78 -22.43 -3.52
C TRP A 28 23.46 -22.42 -2.02
N ARG A 29 24.37 -21.87 -1.22
CA ARG A 29 24.19 -21.61 0.22
C ARG A 29 24.70 -20.20 0.54
N PRO A 30 23.99 -19.44 1.40
CA PRO A 30 24.50 -18.16 1.87
C PRO A 30 25.78 -18.38 2.70
N SER A 31 26.72 -17.45 2.61
CA SER A 31 27.89 -17.43 3.50
C SER A 31 27.46 -17.11 4.93
N ALA A 32 28.32 -17.42 5.91
CA ALA A 32 28.08 -17.04 7.30
C ALA A 32 27.92 -15.53 7.47
N ASP A 33 28.75 -14.74 6.77
CA ASP A 33 28.68 -13.27 6.80
C ASP A 33 27.34 -12.75 6.26
N LEU A 34 26.85 -13.31 5.14
CA LEU A 34 25.56 -12.93 4.57
C LEU A 34 24.39 -13.26 5.51
N LEU A 35 24.49 -14.36 6.26
CA LEU A 35 23.48 -14.71 7.27
C LEU A 35 23.53 -13.74 8.45
N ALA A 36 24.73 -13.44 8.97
CA ALA A 36 24.94 -12.54 10.09
C ALA A 36 24.46 -11.10 9.81
N ASP A 37 24.65 -10.61 8.58
CA ASP A 37 24.26 -9.26 8.16
C ASP A 37 22.79 -9.15 7.71
N SER A 38 22.03 -10.26 7.77
CA SER A 38 20.64 -10.26 7.33
C SER A 38 19.71 -9.56 8.33
N ARG A 39 18.62 -8.97 7.82
CA ARG A 39 17.54 -8.42 8.68
C ARG A 39 16.92 -9.49 9.58
N LEU A 40 16.89 -10.75 9.13
CA LEU A 40 16.42 -11.85 9.96
C LEU A 40 17.35 -12.12 11.14
N ALA A 41 18.68 -12.08 10.95
CA ALA A 41 19.62 -12.23 12.06
C ALA A 41 19.45 -11.13 13.11
N ARG A 42 19.17 -9.90 12.68
CA ARG A 42 18.80 -8.81 13.59
C ARG A 42 17.52 -9.10 14.38
N LEU A 43 16.46 -9.59 13.71
CA LEU A 43 15.22 -9.99 14.37
C LEU A 43 15.42 -11.16 15.35
N LEU A 44 16.23 -12.17 14.99
CA LEU A 44 16.59 -13.28 15.87
C LEU A 44 17.33 -12.78 17.12
N ALA A 45 18.28 -11.86 16.95
CA ALA A 45 18.98 -11.24 18.06
C ALA A 45 18.04 -10.43 18.97
N LEU A 46 17.10 -9.66 18.39
CA LEU A 46 16.11 -8.89 19.15
C LEU A 46 15.12 -9.79 19.90
N SER A 47 14.63 -10.84 19.25
CA SER A 47 13.67 -11.79 19.82
C SER A 47 14.29 -12.74 20.85
N GLY A 48 15.62 -12.89 20.85
CA GLY A 48 16.34 -13.86 21.67
C GLY A 48 16.25 -15.30 21.14
N GLU A 49 15.66 -15.49 19.95
CA GLU A 49 15.49 -16.81 19.34
C GLU A 49 16.78 -17.30 18.70
N ALA A 50 17.11 -18.57 18.91
CA ALA A 50 18.39 -19.13 18.46
C ALA A 50 18.43 -19.38 16.96
N ASP A 51 17.27 -19.67 16.35
CA ASP A 51 17.13 -19.92 14.94
C ASP A 51 15.71 -19.64 14.42
N LEU A 52 15.55 -19.63 13.09
CA LEU A 52 14.26 -19.38 12.44
C LEU A 52 13.18 -20.39 12.86
N ALA A 53 13.56 -21.65 13.12
CA ALA A 53 12.59 -22.67 13.47
C ALA A 53 12.10 -22.46 14.91
N ASP A 54 12.96 -22.01 15.82
CA ASP A 54 12.57 -21.54 17.15
C ASP A 54 11.65 -20.31 17.06
N LEU A 55 12.03 -19.29 16.28
CA LEU A 55 11.20 -18.10 16.03
C LEU A 55 9.81 -18.45 15.50
N GLN A 56 9.71 -19.34 14.51
CA GLN A 56 8.43 -19.80 13.96
C GLN A 56 7.58 -20.53 15.00
N ARG A 57 8.18 -21.43 15.79
CA ARG A 57 7.47 -22.15 16.86
C ARG A 57 6.94 -21.21 17.94
N HIS A 58 7.70 -20.18 18.30
CA HIS A 58 7.25 -19.19 19.26
C HIS A 58 6.15 -18.31 18.67
N ALA A 59 6.31 -17.83 17.43
CA ALA A 59 5.30 -17.04 16.74
C ALA A 59 3.95 -17.75 16.58
N GLU A 60 3.95 -19.06 16.33
CA GLU A 60 2.74 -19.89 16.28
C GLU A 60 2.03 -20.01 17.64
N ARG A 61 2.80 -20.01 18.74
CA ARG A 61 2.28 -20.17 20.11
C ARG A 61 1.82 -18.85 20.71
N ASP A 62 2.53 -17.78 20.39
CA ASP A 62 2.29 -16.42 20.88
C ASP A 62 2.36 -15.40 19.73
N PRO A 63 1.26 -15.25 18.97
CA PRO A 63 1.18 -14.24 17.92
C PRO A 63 1.34 -12.81 18.46
N ALA A 64 0.91 -12.54 19.69
CA ALA A 64 0.98 -11.21 20.30
C ALA A 64 2.44 -10.81 20.52
N TRP A 65 3.24 -11.69 21.11
CA TRP A 65 4.67 -11.51 21.26
C TRP A 65 5.36 -11.27 19.91
N PHE A 66 5.11 -12.15 18.93
CA PHE A 66 5.79 -12.06 17.63
C PHE A 66 5.53 -10.72 16.95
N TRP A 67 4.26 -10.32 16.89
CA TRP A 67 3.89 -9.07 16.24
C TRP A 67 4.39 -7.84 17.00
N ALA A 68 4.41 -7.84 18.33
CA ALA A 68 5.06 -6.78 19.10
C ALA A 68 6.55 -6.66 18.77
N THR A 69 7.28 -7.78 18.75
CA THR A 69 8.71 -7.80 18.40
C THR A 69 8.96 -7.38 16.94
N ALA A 70 8.11 -7.81 16.02
CA ALA A 70 8.23 -7.46 14.60
C ALA A 70 8.05 -5.96 14.37
N VAL A 71 7.04 -5.32 14.97
CA VAL A 71 6.83 -3.87 14.79
C VAL A 71 7.91 -3.02 15.46
N GLU A 72 8.52 -3.53 16.53
CA GLU A 72 9.71 -2.95 17.15
C GLU A 72 10.93 -3.02 16.22
N ASP A 73 11.26 -4.20 15.65
CA ASP A 73 12.37 -4.37 14.71
C ASP A 73 12.23 -3.51 13.44
N LEU A 74 10.99 -3.40 12.95
CA LEU A 74 10.64 -2.56 11.81
C LEU A 74 10.64 -1.06 12.15
N ALA A 75 10.69 -0.72 13.45
CA ALA A 75 10.60 0.63 13.97
C ALA A 75 9.42 1.42 13.37
N LEU A 76 8.24 0.77 13.34
CA LEU A 76 7.03 1.38 12.81
C LEU A 76 6.67 2.64 13.59
N ALA A 77 6.41 3.73 12.87
CA ALA A 77 6.12 5.03 13.47
C ALA A 77 4.63 5.12 13.85
N TRP A 78 4.31 4.63 15.05
CA TRP A 78 2.99 4.77 15.67
C TRP A 78 2.69 6.24 16.01
N GLN A 79 1.46 6.69 15.76
CA GLN A 79 0.99 7.99 16.26
C GLN A 79 0.79 7.93 17.77
N ARG A 80 0.24 6.81 18.24
CA ARG A 80 0.10 6.46 19.66
C ARG A 80 0.41 4.97 19.86
N PRO A 81 1.23 4.60 20.86
CA PRO A 81 1.47 3.19 21.19
C PRO A 81 0.17 2.46 21.55
N PHE A 82 0.05 1.20 21.14
CA PHE A 82 -0.99 0.28 21.61
C PHE A 82 -0.65 -0.25 23.01
N HIS A 83 -1.65 -0.72 23.75
CA HIS A 83 -1.45 -1.38 25.04
C HIS A 83 -1.71 -2.89 24.99
N GLU A 84 -2.36 -3.38 23.94
CA GLU A 84 -2.60 -4.80 23.70
C GLU A 84 -2.47 -5.07 22.19
N VAL A 85 -1.78 -6.16 21.83
CA VAL A 85 -1.42 -6.46 20.42
C VAL A 85 -2.60 -7.07 19.67
N VAL A 86 -3.34 -7.98 20.31
CA VAL A 86 -4.39 -8.75 19.65
C VAL A 86 -5.47 -9.17 20.66
N ASP A 87 -6.73 -8.94 20.28
CA ASP A 87 -7.92 -9.44 20.98
C ASP A 87 -8.59 -10.51 20.10
N LEU A 88 -8.63 -11.74 20.63
CA LEU A 88 -9.20 -12.93 19.98
C LEU A 88 -10.56 -13.35 20.58
N SER A 89 -11.13 -12.55 21.49
CA SER A 89 -12.34 -12.91 22.26
C SER A 89 -13.58 -13.19 21.41
N HIS A 90 -13.61 -12.67 20.18
CA HIS A 90 -14.71 -12.84 19.24
C HIS A 90 -14.46 -13.91 18.16
N GLY A 91 -13.36 -14.66 18.26
CA GLY A 91 -12.97 -15.68 17.29
C GLY A 91 -12.07 -15.14 16.18
N PRO A 92 -11.42 -16.04 15.40
CA PRO A 92 -10.41 -15.67 14.42
C PRO A 92 -10.94 -14.76 13.29
N GLU A 93 -12.22 -14.86 12.95
CA GLU A 93 -12.88 -14.05 11.92
C GLU A 93 -13.06 -12.58 12.34
N TRP A 94 -13.03 -12.30 13.65
CA TRP A 94 -13.29 -10.98 14.24
C TRP A 94 -12.12 -10.50 15.11
N THR A 95 -10.92 -11.00 14.80
CA THR A 95 -9.68 -10.60 15.48
C THR A 95 -9.49 -9.09 15.36
N ARG A 96 -9.16 -8.44 16.49
CA ARG A 96 -8.77 -7.02 16.51
C ARG A 96 -7.31 -6.91 16.87
N TRP A 97 -6.57 -6.06 16.16
CA TRP A 97 -5.16 -5.84 16.40
C TRP A 97 -4.91 -4.43 16.94
N TRP A 98 -3.84 -4.29 17.74
CA TRP A 98 -3.26 -3.02 18.18
C TRP A 98 -4.19 -2.14 19.03
N ILE A 99 -4.83 -2.74 20.04
CA ILE A 99 -5.84 -2.12 20.88
C ILE A 99 -5.28 -0.88 21.60
N GLY A 100 -6.02 0.23 21.48
CA GLY A 100 -5.66 1.55 22.00
C GLY A 100 -4.57 2.29 21.23
N GLY A 101 -3.96 1.65 20.22
CA GLY A 101 -2.99 2.27 19.34
C GLY A 101 -3.63 3.29 18.39
N ALA A 102 -2.80 4.13 17.80
CA ALA A 102 -3.16 4.92 16.63
C ALA A 102 -2.06 4.79 15.57
N PHE A 103 -2.45 4.41 14.36
CA PHE A 103 -1.53 4.14 13.26
C PHE A 103 -2.12 4.56 11.92
N ASN A 104 -1.42 5.45 11.23
CA ASN A 104 -1.72 5.81 9.86
C ASN A 104 -0.57 5.36 8.94
N TYR A 105 -0.80 4.35 8.10
CA TYR A 105 0.26 3.80 7.23
C TYR A 105 0.94 4.87 6.35
N ALA A 106 0.18 5.88 5.88
CA ALA A 106 0.72 6.91 5.01
C ALA A 106 1.63 7.88 5.78
N ALA A 107 1.26 8.25 7.00
CA ALA A 107 2.13 9.03 7.89
C ALA A 107 3.37 8.21 8.29
N ALA A 108 3.18 6.94 8.65
CA ALA A 108 4.28 6.06 9.03
C ALA A 108 5.30 5.86 7.88
N ALA A 109 4.82 5.74 6.63
CA ALA A 109 5.67 5.57 5.46
C ALA A 109 6.39 6.86 5.03
N VAL A 110 5.74 8.02 5.14
CA VAL A 110 6.21 9.27 4.54
C VAL A 110 6.82 10.23 5.56
N ASP A 111 6.10 10.50 6.65
CA ASP A 111 6.50 11.54 7.62
C ASP A 111 7.74 11.08 8.40
N SER A 112 7.78 9.81 8.80
CA SER A 112 8.92 9.24 9.52
C SER A 112 10.21 9.27 8.69
N ARG A 113 10.10 9.08 7.37
CA ARG A 113 11.24 9.12 6.44
C ARG A 113 11.68 10.55 6.18
N ALA A 114 10.74 11.46 5.90
CA ALA A 114 11.05 12.87 5.69
C ALA A 114 11.67 13.54 6.91
N LEU A 115 11.30 13.11 8.13
CA LEU A 115 11.90 13.60 9.37
C LEU A 115 13.33 13.10 9.57
N ARG A 116 13.62 11.83 9.23
CA ARG A 116 14.94 11.21 9.43
C ARG A 116 15.95 11.62 8.36
N ASP A 117 15.51 11.70 7.11
CA ASP A 117 16.36 12.00 5.96
C ASP A 117 15.54 12.67 4.86
N ARG A 118 15.44 14.00 4.92
CA ARG A 118 14.61 14.77 3.99
C ARG A 118 15.09 14.71 2.54
N GLU A 119 16.41 14.66 2.32
CA GLU A 119 17.03 14.71 0.99
C GLU A 119 17.22 13.32 0.36
N GLY A 120 17.12 12.26 1.16
CA GLY A 120 17.18 10.88 0.68
C GLY A 120 16.13 10.57 -0.39
N ALA A 121 16.51 9.73 -1.36
CA ALA A 121 15.62 9.30 -2.44
C ALA A 121 14.46 8.47 -1.90
N ALA A 122 13.23 8.82 -2.29
CA ALA A 122 12.00 8.16 -1.85
C ALA A 122 11.29 7.42 -2.99
N LEU A 123 11.21 8.07 -4.15
CA LEU A 123 10.53 7.54 -5.33
C LEU A 123 11.33 7.90 -6.57
N THR A 124 11.66 6.91 -7.38
CA THR A 124 12.17 7.08 -8.74
C THR A 124 11.23 6.35 -9.68
N TRP A 125 10.74 7.09 -10.67
CA TRP A 125 9.86 6.58 -11.70
C TRP A 125 10.54 6.72 -13.06
N GLU A 126 10.46 5.68 -13.86
CA GLU A 126 10.99 5.62 -15.22
C GLU A 126 9.84 5.30 -16.19
N GLY A 127 9.61 6.20 -17.15
CA GLY A 127 8.63 6.03 -18.21
C GLY A 127 9.17 5.24 -19.41
N GLU A 128 8.27 4.66 -20.22
CA GLU A 128 8.66 4.00 -21.50
C GLU A 128 9.24 5.00 -22.52
N ASP A 129 9.00 6.30 -22.33
CA ASP A 129 9.59 7.42 -23.08
C ASP A 129 10.96 7.87 -22.55
N ALA A 130 11.57 7.09 -21.64
CA ALA A 130 12.81 7.38 -20.95
C ALA A 130 12.78 8.64 -20.06
N GLU A 131 11.58 9.21 -19.82
CA GLU A 131 11.41 10.24 -18.81
C GLU A 131 11.69 9.65 -17.43
N VAL A 132 12.48 10.34 -16.62
CA VAL A 132 12.76 9.96 -15.24
C VAL A 132 12.29 11.07 -14.31
N ARG A 133 11.45 10.72 -13.34
CA ARG A 133 11.03 11.63 -12.27
C ARG A 133 11.45 11.04 -10.93
N SER A 134 12.08 11.87 -10.10
CA SER A 134 12.56 11.47 -8.78
C SER A 134 12.05 12.43 -7.71
N PHE A 135 11.78 11.88 -6.53
CA PHE A 135 11.32 12.61 -5.36
C PHE A 135 12.23 12.25 -4.18
N THR A 136 12.70 13.26 -3.47
CA THR A 136 13.26 13.07 -2.12
C THR A 136 12.13 12.76 -1.13
N ASN A 137 12.47 12.29 0.08
CA ASN A 137 11.47 12.05 1.14
C ASN A 137 10.69 13.34 1.47
N GLY A 138 11.36 14.50 1.48
CA GLY A 138 10.72 15.80 1.67
C GLY A 138 9.75 16.17 0.55
N GLN A 139 10.16 15.97 -0.71
CA GLN A 139 9.32 16.26 -1.87
C GLN A 139 8.12 15.32 -1.96
N LEU A 140 8.30 14.03 -1.66
CA LEU A 140 7.20 13.08 -1.60
C LEU A 140 6.21 13.45 -0.49
N LYS A 141 6.69 13.86 0.69
CA LYS A 141 5.82 14.37 1.75
C LYS A 141 4.97 15.54 1.30
N GLU A 142 5.60 16.57 0.74
CA GLU A 142 4.88 17.76 0.26
C GLU A 142 3.84 17.42 -0.82
N ALA A 143 4.21 16.55 -1.77
CA ALA A 143 3.30 16.10 -2.81
C ALA A 143 2.09 15.36 -2.23
N VAL A 144 2.30 14.51 -1.22
CA VAL A 144 1.21 13.77 -0.55
C VAL A 144 0.35 14.69 0.31
N ASP A 145 0.94 15.62 1.06
CA ASP A 145 0.21 16.56 1.90
C ASP A 145 -0.70 17.48 1.04
N ARG A 146 -0.20 17.96 -0.11
CA ARG A 146 -1.00 18.73 -1.07
C ARG A 146 -2.06 17.88 -1.75
N ALA A 147 -1.73 16.67 -2.19
CA ALA A 147 -2.72 15.78 -2.80
C ALA A 147 -3.86 15.42 -1.84
N ALA A 148 -3.55 15.24 -0.55
CA ALA A 148 -4.55 15.02 0.49
C ALA A 148 -5.50 16.22 0.64
N GLY A 149 -4.96 17.43 0.68
CA GLY A 149 -5.76 18.67 0.68
C GLY A 149 -6.62 18.79 -0.58
N MET A 150 -6.06 18.48 -1.75
CA MET A 150 -6.78 18.50 -3.03
C MET A 150 -7.96 17.53 -3.00
N LEU A 151 -7.74 16.29 -2.53
CA LEU A 151 -8.81 15.29 -2.44
C LEU A 151 -9.94 15.75 -1.51
N GLN A 152 -9.62 16.36 -0.37
CA GLN A 152 -10.63 16.95 0.52
C GLN A 152 -11.40 18.10 -0.16
N ALA A 153 -10.71 18.99 -0.87
CA ALA A 153 -11.34 20.08 -1.63
C ALA A 153 -12.23 19.56 -2.78
N GLN A 154 -11.89 18.40 -3.36
CA GLN A 154 -12.73 17.68 -4.31
C GLN A 154 -13.89 16.91 -3.66
N GLY A 155 -13.98 16.96 -2.33
CA GLY A 155 -15.07 16.44 -1.52
C GLY A 155 -14.86 15.04 -0.98
N VAL A 156 -13.65 14.47 -1.04
CA VAL A 156 -13.35 13.16 -0.44
C VAL A 156 -13.33 13.29 1.09
N ALA A 157 -14.14 12.48 1.77
CA ALA A 157 -14.17 12.39 3.22
C ALA A 157 -13.58 11.06 3.73
N GLU A 158 -13.39 10.97 5.04
CA GLU A 158 -13.06 9.71 5.71
C GLU A 158 -14.10 8.62 5.39
N GLY A 159 -13.63 7.41 5.07
CA GLY A 159 -14.48 6.28 4.69
C GLY A 159 -15.03 6.31 3.26
N ASP A 160 -14.82 7.40 2.50
CA ASP A 160 -15.18 7.42 1.08
C ASP A 160 -14.31 6.45 0.28
N ARG A 161 -14.92 5.77 -0.70
CA ARG A 161 -14.20 4.90 -1.63
C ARG A 161 -13.80 5.69 -2.87
N VAL A 162 -12.51 5.62 -3.20
CA VAL A 162 -11.91 6.31 -4.34
C VAL A 162 -11.24 5.31 -5.27
N GLY A 163 -11.71 5.26 -6.51
CA GLY A 163 -11.11 4.43 -7.56
C GLY A 163 -9.77 4.99 -8.00
N ILE A 164 -8.75 4.14 -8.04
CA ILE A 164 -7.47 4.44 -8.69
C ILE A 164 -7.38 3.60 -9.96
N PHE A 165 -7.71 4.21 -11.09
CA PHE A 165 -7.54 3.63 -12.42
C PHE A 165 -6.38 4.35 -13.13
N LEU A 166 -5.19 4.24 -12.54
CA LEU A 166 -3.97 4.88 -13.01
C LEU A 166 -2.95 3.84 -13.49
N PRO A 167 -2.07 4.20 -14.44
CA PRO A 167 -0.89 3.42 -14.76
C PRO A 167 0.17 3.52 -13.64
N PHE A 168 1.32 2.88 -13.80
CA PHE A 168 2.46 3.08 -12.90
C PHE A 168 3.10 4.45 -13.16
N VAL A 169 2.58 5.49 -12.50
CA VAL A 169 3.08 6.87 -12.48
C VAL A 169 3.22 7.35 -11.03
N PRO A 170 4.05 8.36 -10.72
CA PRO A 170 4.20 8.90 -9.37
C PRO A 170 2.89 9.30 -8.70
N GLU A 171 1.95 9.85 -9.48
CA GLU A 171 0.62 10.25 -9.01
C GLU A 171 -0.16 9.06 -8.44
N THR A 172 0.11 7.83 -8.86
CA THR A 172 -0.48 6.62 -8.28
C THR A 172 0.00 6.40 -6.85
N VAL A 173 1.30 6.51 -6.60
CA VAL A 173 1.90 6.40 -5.26
C VAL A 173 1.40 7.55 -4.37
N ILE A 174 1.40 8.76 -4.90
CA ILE A 174 0.93 9.96 -4.20
C ILE A 174 -0.55 9.83 -3.84
N SER A 175 -1.40 9.36 -4.77
CA SER A 175 -2.84 9.14 -4.53
C SER A 175 -3.09 8.13 -3.42
N VAL A 176 -2.40 6.99 -3.44
CA VAL A 176 -2.52 5.96 -2.40
C VAL A 176 -2.16 6.52 -1.03
N LEU A 177 -1.03 7.23 -0.92
CA LEU A 177 -0.59 7.80 0.35
C LEU A 177 -1.48 8.97 0.80
N ALA A 178 -2.00 9.78 -0.12
CA ALA A 178 -2.87 10.91 0.18
C ALA A 178 -4.24 10.45 0.69
N LEU A 179 -4.83 9.42 0.07
CA LEU A 179 -6.10 8.84 0.52
C LEU A 179 -5.98 8.24 1.92
N GLY A 180 -4.91 7.47 2.19
CA GLY A 180 -4.64 6.95 3.53
C GLY A 180 -4.45 8.05 4.58
N ARG A 181 -3.78 9.15 4.21
CA ARG A 181 -3.58 10.31 5.11
C ARG A 181 -4.91 10.89 5.62
N ILE A 182 -5.93 10.91 4.77
CA ILE A 182 -7.26 11.44 5.08
C ILE A 182 -8.27 10.33 5.46
N LYS A 183 -7.79 9.10 5.71
CA LYS A 183 -8.61 7.93 6.08
C LYS A 183 -9.70 7.60 5.05
N ALA A 184 -9.43 7.90 3.78
CA ALA A 184 -10.24 7.45 2.66
C ALA A 184 -9.77 6.07 2.19
N ILE A 185 -10.67 5.34 1.53
CA ILE A 185 -10.45 3.95 1.12
C ILE A 185 -10.13 3.93 -0.37
N TYR A 186 -8.92 3.57 -0.75
CA TYR A 186 -8.60 3.43 -2.18
C TYR A 186 -9.00 2.05 -2.70
N THR A 187 -9.49 2.01 -3.95
CA THR A 187 -9.71 0.75 -4.68
C THR A 187 -8.81 0.74 -5.91
N PRO A 188 -7.71 -0.04 -5.91
CA PRO A 188 -6.85 -0.14 -7.08
C PRO A 188 -7.58 -0.89 -8.19
N ILE A 189 -7.57 -0.31 -9.38
CA ILE A 189 -8.17 -0.90 -10.59
C ILE A 189 -7.08 -0.94 -11.65
N PHE A 190 -6.76 -2.15 -12.12
CA PHE A 190 -5.71 -2.35 -13.10
C PHE A 190 -5.99 -1.53 -14.38
N SER A 191 -5.06 -0.68 -14.79
CA SER A 191 -5.21 0.23 -15.94
C SER A 191 -5.39 -0.45 -17.30
N GLY A 192 -5.18 -1.77 -17.38
CA GLY A 192 -5.47 -2.58 -18.56
C GLY A 192 -6.88 -3.19 -18.60
N TYR A 193 -7.73 -2.94 -17.60
CA TYR A 193 -9.11 -3.41 -17.62
C TYR A 193 -10.00 -2.58 -18.55
N GLY A 194 -10.91 -3.26 -19.25
CA GLY A 194 -11.97 -2.62 -20.02
C GLY A 194 -13.08 -2.06 -19.13
N ALA A 195 -13.88 -1.14 -19.68
CA ALA A 195 -14.89 -0.38 -18.96
C ALA A 195 -15.85 -1.21 -18.08
N PRO A 196 -16.42 -2.36 -18.52
CA PRO A 196 -17.31 -3.15 -17.66
C PRO A 196 -16.63 -3.68 -16.39
N ALA A 197 -15.34 -4.05 -16.49
CA ALA A 197 -14.57 -4.55 -15.36
C ALA A 197 -14.23 -3.43 -14.37
N VAL A 198 -13.95 -2.22 -14.86
CA VAL A 198 -13.77 -1.01 -14.04
C VAL A 198 -15.09 -0.65 -13.35
N ALA A 199 -16.18 -0.58 -14.11
CA ALA A 199 -17.51 -0.21 -13.63
C ALA A 199 -18.01 -1.14 -12.52
N SER A 200 -17.91 -2.45 -12.71
CA SER A 200 -18.36 -3.43 -11.71
C SER A 200 -17.69 -3.24 -10.34
N ARG A 201 -16.39 -2.89 -10.30
CA ARG A 201 -15.64 -2.66 -9.06
C ARG A 201 -16.01 -1.34 -8.39
N LEU A 202 -16.14 -0.28 -9.20
CA LEU A 202 -16.56 1.03 -8.71
C LEU A 202 -17.99 0.99 -8.14
N ALA A 203 -18.89 0.27 -8.80
CA ALA A 203 -20.27 0.10 -8.34
C ALA A 203 -20.35 -0.73 -7.06
N ASP A 204 -19.61 -1.85 -6.97
CA ASP A 204 -19.67 -2.76 -5.83
C ASP A 204 -19.19 -2.09 -4.53
N CYS A 205 -18.13 -1.28 -4.58
CA CYS A 205 -17.68 -0.51 -3.41
C CYS A 205 -18.37 0.85 -3.26
N GLY A 206 -19.27 1.22 -4.17
CA GLY A 206 -19.96 2.51 -4.15
C GLY A 206 -18.99 3.70 -4.17
N ALA A 207 -17.94 3.64 -4.99
CA ALA A 207 -16.99 4.72 -5.14
C ALA A 207 -17.66 5.99 -5.68
N THR A 208 -17.23 7.16 -5.20
CA THR A 208 -17.77 8.46 -5.65
C THR A 208 -16.75 9.30 -6.42
N VAL A 209 -15.46 8.97 -6.32
CA VAL A 209 -14.37 9.63 -7.04
C VAL A 209 -13.56 8.59 -7.81
N LEU A 210 -13.15 8.93 -9.02
CA LEU A 210 -12.21 8.15 -9.83
C LEU A 210 -10.98 9.01 -10.15
N ILE A 211 -9.79 8.49 -9.87
CA ILE A 211 -8.51 9.07 -10.31
C ILE A 211 -8.03 8.24 -11.50
N THR A 212 -7.79 8.90 -12.64
CA THR A 212 -7.38 8.29 -13.91
C THR A 212 -6.34 9.15 -14.60
N ALA A 213 -5.80 8.71 -15.74
CA ALA A 213 -4.96 9.53 -16.63
C ALA A 213 -5.64 9.77 -17.98
N ASP A 214 -5.11 10.72 -18.75
CA ASP A 214 -5.42 10.87 -20.18
C ASP A 214 -5.09 9.59 -20.96
N GLY A 215 -3.90 9.03 -20.75
CA GLY A 215 -3.43 7.78 -21.32
C GLY A 215 -2.04 7.40 -20.81
N PHE A 216 -1.47 6.33 -21.34
CA PHE A 216 -0.08 5.96 -21.06
C PHE A 216 0.52 5.09 -22.18
N LEU A 217 1.85 4.96 -22.17
CA LEU A 217 2.54 4.05 -23.08
C LEU A 217 2.61 2.64 -22.48
N ARG A 218 2.33 1.64 -23.31
CA ARG A 218 2.55 0.23 -22.99
C ARG A 218 3.11 -0.49 -24.20
N ARG A 219 4.33 -1.02 -24.07
CA ARG A 219 5.06 -1.68 -25.17
C ARG A 219 5.13 -0.77 -26.41
N GLY A 220 5.38 0.52 -26.20
CA GLY A 220 5.48 1.52 -27.26
C GLY A 220 4.15 1.94 -27.90
N SER A 221 3.02 1.38 -27.48
CA SER A 221 1.68 1.76 -27.97
C SER A 221 0.97 2.67 -26.97
N VAL A 222 0.18 3.61 -27.47
CA VAL A 222 -0.68 4.46 -26.64
C VAL A 222 -1.90 3.66 -26.17
N VAL A 223 -2.17 3.71 -24.87
CA VAL A 223 -3.40 3.24 -24.24
C VAL A 223 -4.23 4.46 -23.85
N ASP A 224 -5.39 4.62 -24.48
CA ASP A 224 -6.35 5.69 -24.16
C ASP A 224 -7.15 5.33 -22.91
N LEU A 225 -6.67 5.85 -21.77
CA LEU A 225 -7.21 5.51 -20.47
C LEU A 225 -8.47 6.32 -20.15
N LYS A 226 -8.51 7.60 -20.57
CA LYS A 226 -9.65 8.46 -20.29
C LYS A 226 -10.91 8.04 -21.04
N HIS A 227 -10.81 7.55 -22.28
CA HIS A 227 -11.97 7.02 -22.98
C HIS A 227 -12.55 5.79 -22.28
N THR A 228 -11.68 4.89 -21.81
CA THR A 228 -12.07 3.71 -21.03
C THR A 228 -12.71 4.12 -19.68
N ALA A 229 -12.15 5.13 -19.02
CA ALA A 229 -12.69 5.67 -17.79
C ALA A 229 -14.10 6.28 -17.99
N ASP A 230 -14.32 7.05 -19.06
CA ASP A 230 -15.63 7.65 -19.33
C ASP A 230 -16.70 6.59 -19.64
N ALA A 231 -16.35 5.57 -20.41
CA ALA A 231 -17.23 4.43 -20.66
C ALA A 231 -17.58 3.68 -19.36
N ALA A 232 -16.64 3.57 -18.41
CA ALA A 232 -16.91 2.96 -17.10
C ALA A 232 -17.81 3.86 -16.23
N VAL A 233 -17.54 5.17 -16.20
CA VAL A 233 -18.32 6.16 -15.43
C VAL A 233 -19.76 6.25 -15.93
N ALA A 234 -19.99 6.11 -17.24
CA ALA A 234 -21.35 6.04 -17.79
C ALA A 234 -22.18 4.87 -17.24
N LEU A 235 -21.52 3.81 -16.76
CA LEU A 235 -22.14 2.64 -16.13
C LEU A 235 -22.17 2.74 -14.59
N THR A 236 -21.58 3.79 -14.00
CA THR A 236 -21.48 3.95 -12.54
C THR A 236 -21.94 5.34 -12.08
N PRO A 237 -23.27 5.55 -11.94
CA PRO A 237 -23.83 6.84 -11.55
C PRO A 237 -23.36 7.39 -10.19
N SER A 238 -22.73 6.55 -9.35
CA SER A 238 -22.16 6.98 -8.06
C SER A 238 -20.94 7.90 -8.23
N ILE A 239 -20.23 7.84 -9.37
CA ILE A 239 -19.05 8.66 -9.62
C ILE A 239 -19.46 10.10 -9.94
N ARG A 240 -19.16 11.01 -9.00
CA ARG A 240 -19.45 12.45 -9.10
C ARG A 240 -18.25 13.30 -9.52
N ARG A 241 -17.03 12.77 -9.38
CA ARG A 241 -15.79 13.48 -9.67
C ARG A 241 -14.79 12.54 -10.36
N VAL A 242 -14.16 13.02 -11.43
CA VAL A 242 -13.06 12.33 -12.10
C VAL A 242 -11.84 13.24 -12.09
N ILE A 243 -10.76 12.80 -11.45
CA ILE A 243 -9.49 13.52 -11.38
C ILE A 243 -8.56 12.90 -12.42
N VAL A 244 -8.09 13.71 -13.36
CA VAL A 244 -7.35 13.25 -14.55
C VAL A 244 -5.89 13.71 -14.47
N VAL A 245 -4.97 12.76 -14.46
CA VAL A 245 -3.52 12.99 -14.59
C VAL A 245 -3.18 13.18 -16.06
N ARG A 246 -2.51 14.28 -16.37
CA ARG A 246 -1.98 14.58 -17.70
C ARG A 246 -0.64 13.86 -17.88
N ARG A 247 -0.64 12.66 -18.46
CA ARG A 247 0.56 11.83 -18.67
C ARG A 247 1.09 11.88 -20.10
N LEU A 248 0.21 11.92 -21.10
CA LEU A 248 0.60 11.95 -22.51
C LEU A 248 0.42 13.33 -23.17
N ASP A 249 -0.33 14.22 -22.52
CA ASP A 249 -0.56 15.61 -22.96
C ASP A 249 -0.92 15.67 -24.46
N ALA A 250 -0.21 16.47 -25.27
CA ALA A 250 -0.48 16.68 -26.69
C ALA A 250 -0.26 15.45 -27.60
N ARG A 251 0.20 14.30 -27.07
CA ARG A 251 0.28 13.04 -27.83
C ARG A 251 -1.06 12.30 -27.90
N VAL A 252 -2.04 12.71 -27.10
CA VAL A 252 -3.43 12.31 -27.26
C VAL A 252 -4.12 13.39 -28.08
N THR A 253 -4.72 13.01 -29.21
CA THR A 253 -5.32 13.97 -30.16
C THR A 253 -6.46 14.77 -29.53
N GLU A 254 -7.25 14.15 -28.65
CA GLU A 254 -8.32 14.78 -27.89
C GLU A 254 -8.63 13.97 -26.62
N VAL A 255 -8.69 14.63 -25.47
CA VAL A 255 -9.07 13.99 -24.19
C VAL A 255 -10.55 14.29 -23.94
N PRO A 256 -11.45 13.29 -23.92
CA PRO A 256 -12.87 13.55 -23.71
C PRO A 256 -13.10 14.16 -22.31
N TRP A 257 -13.98 15.15 -22.23
CA TRP A 257 -14.13 15.98 -21.02
C TRP A 257 -15.59 16.26 -20.67
N SER A 258 -15.97 16.00 -19.42
CA SER A 258 -17.29 16.34 -18.87
C SER A 258 -17.20 17.52 -17.91
N LYS A 259 -17.66 18.71 -18.36
CA LYS A 259 -17.67 19.93 -17.55
C LYS A 259 -18.41 19.74 -16.23
N GLY A 260 -17.79 20.12 -15.13
CA GLY A 260 -18.35 20.01 -13.78
C GLY A 260 -18.10 18.67 -13.08
N ARG A 261 -17.69 17.62 -13.81
CA ARG A 261 -17.29 16.32 -13.26
C ARG A 261 -15.77 16.13 -13.31
N ASP A 262 -15.16 16.44 -14.45
CA ASP A 262 -13.75 16.18 -14.71
C ASP A 262 -12.88 17.36 -14.25
N VAL A 263 -11.74 17.05 -13.63
CA VAL A 263 -10.77 18.04 -13.13
C VAL A 263 -9.35 17.54 -13.39
N TRP A 264 -8.46 18.44 -13.80
CA TRP A 264 -7.05 18.14 -14.03
C TRP A 264 -6.30 18.05 -12.68
N TRP A 265 -5.53 16.97 -12.49
CA TRP A 265 -4.75 16.74 -11.28
C TRP A 265 -3.78 17.88 -10.99
N ASP A 266 -2.99 18.28 -11.98
CA ASP A 266 -1.96 19.33 -11.90
C ASP A 266 -2.57 20.69 -11.54
N GLN A 267 -3.73 21.01 -12.11
CA GLN A 267 -4.45 22.26 -11.79
C GLN A 267 -5.03 22.22 -10.37
N ALA A 268 -5.68 21.12 -9.99
CA ALA A 268 -6.33 21.01 -8.69
C ALA A 268 -5.32 20.96 -7.53
N VAL A 269 -4.23 20.19 -7.70
CA VAL A 269 -3.16 20.14 -6.69
C VAL A 269 -2.35 21.43 -6.67
N GLY A 270 -2.29 22.14 -7.80
CA GLY A 270 -1.55 23.39 -7.99
C GLY A 270 -2.24 24.65 -7.48
N ASP A 271 -3.52 24.57 -7.09
CA ASP A 271 -4.30 25.73 -6.62
C ASP A 271 -3.59 26.46 -5.46
N PRO A 272 -3.30 27.77 -5.58
CA PRO A 272 -2.66 28.57 -4.52
C PRO A 272 -3.50 28.69 -3.23
N GLY A 273 -4.83 28.54 -3.32
CA GLY A 273 -5.73 28.55 -2.17
C GLY A 273 -5.90 27.19 -1.51
N LEU A 274 -5.16 26.18 -1.97
CA LEU A 274 -5.26 24.82 -1.45
C LEU A 274 -4.53 24.69 -0.11
N GLU A 275 -5.28 24.32 0.93
CA GLU A 275 -4.71 23.97 2.22
C GLU A 275 -4.24 22.50 2.23
N PRO A 276 -2.93 22.24 2.46
CA PRO A 276 -2.41 20.88 2.53
C PRO A 276 -2.79 20.20 3.87
N VAL A 277 -2.84 18.87 3.88
CA VAL A 277 -3.01 18.08 5.11
C VAL A 277 -1.63 17.65 5.61
N SER A 278 -0.95 18.54 6.35
CA SER A 278 0.44 18.31 6.77
C SER A 278 0.60 17.30 7.92
N VAL A 279 -0.47 17.08 8.70
CA VAL A 279 -0.51 16.17 9.85
C VAL A 279 -1.70 15.23 9.68
N ALA A 280 -1.44 13.92 9.63
CA ALA A 280 -2.51 12.92 9.58
C ALA A 280 -3.26 12.87 10.92
N PRO A 281 -4.61 12.85 10.92
CA PRO A 281 -5.40 12.61 12.13
C PRO A 281 -5.04 11.26 12.77
N GLU A 282 -5.22 11.13 14.10
CA GLU A 282 -5.14 9.81 14.73
C GLU A 282 -6.08 8.84 14.02
N THR A 283 -5.53 7.68 13.67
CA THR A 283 -6.24 6.66 12.88
C THR A 283 -6.28 5.37 13.69
N ASP A 284 -7.49 4.84 13.90
CA ASP A 284 -7.66 3.52 14.49
C ASP A 284 -6.97 2.49 13.56
N PRO A 285 -6.11 1.59 14.07
CA PRO A 285 -5.51 0.53 13.27
C PRO A 285 -6.53 -0.32 12.49
N GLU A 286 -7.78 -0.44 12.97
CA GLU A 286 -8.87 -1.15 12.31
C GLU A 286 -9.64 -0.29 11.29
N THR A 287 -9.29 0.98 11.09
CA THR A 287 -9.88 1.82 10.03
C THR A 287 -9.56 1.20 8.66
N PRO A 288 -10.55 0.95 7.78
CA PRO A 288 -10.30 0.47 6.42
C PRO A 288 -9.54 1.50 5.58
N PHE A 289 -8.60 1.03 4.74
CA PHE A 289 -7.87 1.90 3.82
C PHE A 289 -7.85 1.40 2.37
N MET A 290 -8.06 0.10 2.13
CA MET A 290 -8.06 -0.47 0.79
C MET A 290 -9.18 -1.48 0.62
N ILE A 291 -9.81 -1.43 -0.57
CA ILE A 291 -10.63 -2.52 -1.09
C ILE A 291 -9.96 -3.05 -2.35
N ILE A 292 -9.42 -4.27 -2.30
CA ILE A 292 -8.78 -4.92 -3.44
C ILE A 292 -9.63 -6.07 -3.98
N TYR A 293 -9.92 -6.03 -5.28
CA TYR A 293 -10.76 -7.02 -5.92
C TYR A 293 -9.94 -8.19 -6.47
N THR A 294 -10.33 -9.40 -6.09
CA THR A 294 -9.75 -10.64 -6.61
C THR A 294 -10.68 -11.32 -7.61
N SER A 295 -10.11 -12.06 -8.57
CA SER A 295 -10.89 -12.90 -9.48
C SER A 295 -11.44 -14.09 -8.70
N GLY A 296 -12.69 -14.00 -8.25
CA GLY A 296 -13.39 -15.14 -7.67
C GLY A 296 -13.66 -16.22 -8.71
N THR A 297 -13.65 -17.49 -8.30
CA THR A 297 -13.90 -18.65 -9.17
C THR A 297 -15.38 -18.83 -9.56
N THR A 298 -16.31 -18.06 -8.99
CA THR A 298 -17.75 -18.35 -9.04
C THR A 298 -18.69 -17.16 -9.27
N GLY A 299 -18.22 -15.98 -9.71
CA GLY A 299 -19.14 -14.87 -10.03
C GLY A 299 -18.57 -13.47 -9.91
N ARG A 300 -19.30 -12.57 -9.24
CA ARG A 300 -18.92 -11.16 -9.04
C ARG A 300 -17.56 -11.05 -8.32
N PRO A 301 -16.70 -10.08 -8.70
CA PRO A 301 -15.43 -9.83 -8.00
C PRO A 301 -15.68 -9.61 -6.50
N LYS A 302 -14.81 -10.17 -5.65
CA LYS A 302 -14.90 -10.00 -4.19
C LYS A 302 -13.92 -8.92 -3.76
N GLY A 303 -14.42 -7.87 -3.10
CA GLY A 303 -13.61 -6.81 -2.52
C GLY A 303 -13.06 -7.23 -1.16
N ALA A 304 -11.77 -7.58 -1.10
CA ALA A 304 -11.08 -7.81 0.17
C ALA A 304 -10.75 -6.46 0.81
N VAL A 305 -11.13 -6.28 2.07
CA VAL A 305 -10.90 -5.05 2.84
C VAL A 305 -9.62 -5.20 3.65
N HIS A 306 -8.75 -4.19 3.58
CA HIS A 306 -7.57 -4.08 4.45
C HIS A 306 -7.65 -2.81 5.30
N VAL A 307 -7.13 -2.91 6.52
CA VAL A 307 -7.17 -1.86 7.56
C VAL A 307 -5.78 -1.28 7.84
N HIS A 308 -5.72 -0.07 8.37
CA HIS A 308 -4.49 0.72 8.49
C HIS A 308 -3.34 0.01 9.22
N GLY A 309 -3.65 -0.71 10.30
CA GLY A 309 -2.70 -1.52 11.08
C GLY A 309 -2.60 -2.97 10.62
N GLY A 310 -3.33 -3.34 9.56
CA GLY A 310 -3.22 -4.66 8.94
C GLY A 310 -1.99 -4.74 8.06
N PHE A 311 -1.39 -5.92 8.00
CA PHE A 311 -0.39 -6.27 7.00
C PHE A 311 -1.10 -7.02 5.85
N PRO A 312 -1.03 -6.57 4.59
CA PRO A 312 -1.58 -7.34 3.47
C PRO A 312 -0.81 -8.64 3.19
#